data_AF-A0A328PII4-F1
#
_entry.id   AF-A0A328PII4-F1
#
_cell.length_a   1.000
_cell.length_b   1.000
_cell.length_c   1.000
_cell.angle_alpha   90.00
_cell.angle_beta   90.00
_cell.angle_gamma   90.00
#
_symmetry.space_group_name_H-M   'P 1'
#
loop_
_entity.id
_entity.type
_entity.pdbx_description
1 polymer ?
#
loop_
_entity_poly.entity_id
_entity_poly.type
_entity_poly.pdbx_seq_one_letter_code
_entity_poly.pdbx_strand_id
1 'polypeptide(L)'
;MVSSIIKLVTAVGAGGGIASLALWQTGQFGGVSSNTDSSSSLSSLTVNSHTGGDTLTERQTLSLQLATRKNTNEENCEVVDTIGEEVFSALGKRKSDYTTILCKDTNVDNSEVKMKDNWTGLFPNDLLLVNSKDLIVGTKFNVKTSTVKIEEGEEDDEYETTFTGSKFLQTATSGKWGGSPREILEKSITEVKVEDDSDTTQKIYLLFNS
;
A
#
# COMPACT_ATOMS: atom_id res chain seq x y z
N MET A 1 54.98 -26.46 4.71
CA MET A 1 54.47 -27.37 3.66
C MET A 1 53.99 -28.65 4.32
N VAL A 2 52.68 -28.80 4.53
CA VAL A 2 52.03 -30.11 4.56
C VAL A 2 50.66 -29.92 3.93
N SER A 3 50.44 -30.63 2.83
CA SER A 3 49.28 -30.57 1.97
C SER A 3 48.23 -31.54 2.50
N SER A 4 46.98 -31.11 2.68
CA SER A 4 45.85 -32.02 2.90
C SER A 4 44.71 -31.63 1.97
N ILE A 5 44.61 -32.41 0.90
CA ILE A 5 43.53 -32.42 -0.08
C ILE A 5 42.49 -33.40 0.44
N ILE A 6 41.29 -32.93 0.82
CA ILE A 6 40.15 -33.79 1.06
C ILE A 6 39.26 -33.75 -0.18
N LYS A 7 39.07 -34.93 -0.78
CA LYS A 7 38.25 -35.17 -1.96
C LYS A 7 36.82 -35.57 -1.56
N LEU A 8 35.86 -34.99 -2.30
CA LEU A 8 34.60 -35.54 -2.83
C LEU A 8 33.57 -36.21 -1.89
N VAL A 9 32.30 -35.81 -1.98
CA VAL A 9 31.22 -36.60 -2.63
C VAL A 9 30.12 -35.63 -3.11
N THR A 10 29.89 -35.59 -4.42
CA THR A 10 28.68 -35.02 -5.05
C THR A 10 27.61 -36.09 -5.12
N ALA A 11 26.44 -35.86 -4.51
CA ALA A 11 25.26 -36.68 -4.71
C ALA A 11 24.43 -36.10 -5.87
N VAL A 12 24.35 -36.84 -6.97
CA VAL A 12 23.42 -36.55 -8.08
C VAL A 12 22.14 -37.33 -7.80
N GLY A 13 21.13 -36.64 -7.29
CA GLY A 13 19.77 -37.16 -7.16
C GLY A 13 19.03 -37.03 -8.49
N ALA A 14 19.07 -38.08 -9.30
CA ALA A 14 18.19 -38.25 -10.44
C ALA A 14 16.90 -38.96 -10.00
N GLY A 15 15.76 -38.29 -10.17
CA GLY A 15 14.41 -38.85 -10.06
C GLY A 15 13.44 -37.73 -10.44
N GLY A 16 12.75 -37.74 -11.58
CA GLY A 16 12.17 -38.88 -12.28
C GLY A 16 10.77 -39.11 -11.72
N GLY A 17 9.78 -38.36 -12.19
CA GLY A 17 8.40 -38.49 -11.75
C GLY A 17 7.50 -37.37 -12.25
N ILE A 18 7.21 -37.37 -13.56
CA ILE A 18 6.02 -36.69 -14.10
C ILE A 18 4.78 -37.49 -13.70
N ALA A 19 3.81 -36.82 -13.08
CA ALA A 19 2.45 -37.32 -13.00
C ALA A 19 1.50 -36.17 -13.34
N SER A 20 1.17 -36.08 -14.63
CA SER A 20 0.02 -35.34 -15.12
C SER A 20 -1.25 -36.00 -14.57
N LEU A 21 -2.14 -35.24 -13.94
CA LEU A 21 -3.53 -35.66 -13.77
C LEU A 21 -4.43 -34.67 -14.49
N ALA A 22 -5.22 -35.25 -15.40
CA ALA A 22 -6.06 -34.59 -16.38
C ALA A 22 -7.46 -34.27 -15.82
N LEU A 23 -8.04 -33.22 -16.43
CA LEU A 23 -9.44 -32.96 -16.77
C LEU A 23 -10.55 -33.73 -16.01
N TRP A 24 -11.45 -32.95 -15.42
CA TRP A 24 -12.89 -33.24 -15.35
C TRP A 24 -13.62 -31.97 -15.84
N GLN A 25 -14.01 -31.94 -17.11
CA GLN A 25 -15.31 -32.31 -17.67
C GLN A 25 -16.35 -31.18 -17.64
N THR A 26 -16.56 -30.61 -18.81
CA THR A 26 -17.68 -29.77 -19.21
C THR A 26 -19.00 -30.55 -19.13
N GLY A 27 -20.01 -29.95 -18.51
CA GLY A 27 -21.40 -30.37 -18.59
C GLY A 27 -22.27 -29.24 -19.12
N GLN A 28 -22.67 -29.35 -20.38
CA GLN A 28 -23.59 -28.48 -21.12
C GLN A 28 -24.96 -29.17 -21.17
N PHE A 29 -26.01 -28.48 -20.70
CA PHE A 29 -27.42 -28.65 -21.06
C PHE A 29 -27.99 -27.21 -21.00
N GLY A 30 -28.47 -26.54 -22.06
CA GLY A 30 -29.52 -26.90 -23.00
C GLY A 30 -30.88 -26.82 -22.29
N GLY A 31 -31.86 -25.95 -22.59
CA GLY A 31 -32.03 -24.87 -23.55
C GLY A 31 -33.44 -24.24 -23.42
N VAL A 32 -33.60 -23.04 -24.01
CA VAL A 32 -34.81 -22.44 -24.65
C VAL A 32 -36.08 -22.07 -23.83
N SER A 33 -36.40 -20.76 -23.91
CA SER A 33 -37.68 -19.99 -23.97
C SER A 33 -38.93 -20.45 -23.18
N SER A 34 -39.77 -19.57 -22.60
CA SER A 34 -40.39 -18.37 -23.20
C SER A 34 -41.05 -17.44 -22.15
N ASN A 35 -41.20 -16.17 -22.53
CA ASN A 35 -41.98 -15.05 -21.95
C ASN A 35 -43.17 -15.40 -21.04
N THR A 36 -43.35 -14.63 -19.96
CA THR A 36 -44.63 -13.98 -19.62
C THR A 36 -44.44 -12.82 -18.64
N ASP A 37 -45.35 -11.85 -18.75
CA ASP A 37 -45.28 -10.44 -18.39
C ASP A 37 -45.34 -10.05 -16.89
N SER A 38 -45.18 -8.72 -16.70
CA SER A 38 -45.67 -7.86 -15.60
C SER A 38 -44.60 -7.47 -14.57
N SER A 39 -44.42 -6.22 -14.15
CA SER A 39 -45.13 -4.97 -14.41
C SER A 39 -44.31 -3.81 -13.84
N SER A 40 -44.13 -2.77 -14.65
CA SER A 40 -44.04 -1.33 -14.38
C SER A 40 -44.04 -0.80 -12.93
N SER A 41 -43.12 0.12 -12.64
CA SER A 41 -43.49 1.50 -12.22
C SER A 41 -42.28 2.45 -12.20
N LEU A 42 -42.11 3.18 -13.30
CA LEU A 42 -41.54 4.52 -13.30
C LEU A 42 -42.62 5.47 -12.77
N SER A 43 -42.32 6.25 -11.72
CA SER A 43 -43.18 7.37 -11.33
C SER A 43 -42.43 8.68 -11.57
N SER A 44 -42.85 9.30 -12.66
CA SER A 44 -42.59 10.65 -13.09
C SER A 44 -43.14 11.69 -12.11
N LEU A 45 -42.49 12.85 -12.15
CA LEU A 45 -42.90 14.12 -11.55
C LEU A 45 -44.37 14.47 -11.81
N THR A 46 -45.06 14.93 -10.76
CA THR A 46 -46.28 15.74 -10.88
C THR A 46 -46.07 17.03 -10.09
N VAL A 47 -45.95 18.14 -10.82
CA VAL A 47 -46.05 19.50 -10.31
C VAL A 47 -47.54 19.85 -10.27
N ASN A 48 -48.06 20.20 -9.10
CA ASN A 48 -49.39 20.82 -8.98
C ASN A 48 -49.26 22.12 -8.18
N SER A 49 -49.62 23.23 -8.82
CA SER A 49 -49.77 24.55 -8.22
C SER A 49 -51.22 24.75 -7.77
N HIS A 50 -51.45 25.24 -6.55
CA HIS A 50 -52.30 26.40 -6.27
C HIS A 50 -52.57 26.59 -4.76
N THR A 51 -52.10 27.74 -4.27
CA THR A 51 -52.72 28.71 -3.36
C THR A 51 -53.51 28.25 -2.11
N GLY A 52 -52.97 28.60 -0.94
CA GLY A 52 -53.68 29.46 0.02
C GLY A 52 -53.89 28.91 1.44
N GLY A 53 -53.22 29.54 2.42
CA GLY A 53 -53.72 29.68 3.80
C GLY A 53 -52.92 28.95 4.89
N ASP A 54 -52.26 29.74 5.76
CA ASP A 54 -51.98 29.53 7.20
C ASP A 54 -51.29 28.21 7.64
N THR A 55 -50.23 28.13 8.44
CA THR A 55 -49.66 29.00 9.49
C THR A 55 -48.27 28.44 9.83
N LEU A 56 -47.39 29.30 10.35
CA LEU A 56 -46.17 29.06 11.15
C LEU A 56 -45.84 27.59 11.53
N THR A 57 -44.59 27.15 11.33
CA THR A 57 -43.67 26.63 12.39
C THR A 57 -42.31 26.19 11.81
N GLU A 58 -41.25 26.47 12.57
CA GLU A 58 -39.90 25.90 12.55
C GLU A 58 -38.93 26.17 11.39
N ARG A 59 -38.14 27.23 11.64
CA ARG A 59 -36.71 27.29 11.33
C ARG A 59 -35.97 26.07 11.90
N GLN A 60 -35.90 24.99 11.14
CA GLN A 60 -34.78 24.04 11.20
C GLN A 60 -34.24 23.82 9.79
N THR A 61 -33.68 24.89 9.23
CA THR A 61 -32.67 24.74 8.18
C THR A 61 -31.43 24.21 8.88
N LEU A 62 -31.40 22.89 9.09
CA LEU A 62 -30.18 22.11 9.21
C LEU A 62 -29.31 22.48 8.01
N SER A 63 -28.43 23.45 8.21
CA SER A 63 -27.30 23.73 7.36
C SER A 63 -26.37 22.53 7.45
N LEU A 64 -26.76 21.46 6.77
CA LEU A 64 -25.89 20.42 6.24
C LEU A 64 -25.01 21.08 5.18
N GLN A 65 -24.17 22.02 5.62
CA GLN A 65 -23.16 22.63 4.77
C GLN A 65 -22.10 21.58 4.53
N LEU A 66 -22.27 20.90 3.41
CA LEU A 66 -21.20 20.53 2.49
C LEU A 66 -19.83 20.39 3.16
N ALA A 67 -19.67 19.32 3.93
CA ALA A 67 -18.42 18.59 3.85
C ALA A 67 -18.41 17.92 2.47
N THR A 68 -18.10 18.72 1.45
CA THR A 68 -17.62 18.21 0.17
C THR A 68 -16.34 17.47 0.52
N ARG A 69 -16.45 16.19 0.87
CA ARG A 69 -15.34 15.25 0.83
C ARG A 69 -14.81 15.39 -0.58
N LYS A 70 -13.69 16.10 -0.70
CA LYS A 70 -12.90 16.13 -1.92
C LYS A 70 -12.26 14.75 -2.04
N ASN A 71 -13.07 13.77 -2.43
CA ASN A 71 -12.62 12.47 -2.90
C ASN A 71 -12.11 12.68 -4.34
N THR A 72 -11.10 13.53 -4.49
CA THR A 72 -10.26 13.49 -5.68
C THR A 72 -9.38 12.27 -5.48
N ASN A 73 -9.73 11.18 -6.16
CA ASN A 73 -8.89 9.98 -6.31
C ASN A 73 -7.62 10.33 -7.12
N GLU A 74 -6.86 11.34 -6.70
CA GLU A 74 -5.49 11.51 -7.17
C GLU A 74 -4.66 10.44 -6.48
N GLU A 75 -4.09 9.53 -7.27
CA GLU A 75 -3.13 8.56 -6.77
C GLU A 75 -1.95 9.32 -6.16
N ASN A 76 -1.70 9.08 -4.86
CA ASN A 76 -0.81 9.89 -4.06
C ASN A 76 0.64 9.37 -4.02
N CYS A 77 0.91 8.24 -4.69
CA CYS A 77 2.24 7.66 -4.82
C CYS A 77 2.54 7.23 -6.27
N GLU A 78 3.83 7.25 -6.63
CA GLU A 78 4.35 6.83 -7.93
C GLU A 78 5.66 6.06 -7.77
N VAL A 79 5.85 4.97 -8.52
CA VAL A 79 7.14 4.29 -8.64
C VAL A 79 8.07 5.14 -9.50
N VAL A 80 9.25 5.46 -8.98
CA VAL A 80 10.22 6.32 -9.66
C VAL A 80 11.60 5.68 -9.71
N ASP A 81 12.44 6.15 -10.63
CA ASP A 81 13.87 5.76 -10.69
C ASP A 81 14.80 6.95 -10.40
N THR A 82 14.27 7.97 -9.70
CA THR A 82 14.92 9.28 -9.55
C THR A 82 15.93 9.36 -8.41
N ILE A 83 16.06 8.30 -7.60
CA ILE A 83 17.10 8.24 -6.57
C ILE A 83 18.39 7.71 -7.20
N GLY A 84 19.45 8.53 -7.12
CA GLY A 84 20.78 8.18 -7.62
C GLY A 84 21.44 7.06 -6.80
N GLU A 85 22.39 6.36 -7.44
CA GLU A 85 23.10 5.21 -6.86
C GLU A 85 23.91 5.56 -5.60
N GLU A 86 24.23 6.84 -5.43
CA GLU A 86 24.94 7.37 -4.27
C GLU A 86 24.18 7.17 -2.95
N VAL A 87 22.84 7.24 -2.98
CA VAL A 87 22.00 7.00 -1.79
C VAL A 87 22.09 5.52 -1.39
N PHE A 88 21.93 4.62 -2.36
CA PHE A 88 22.05 3.18 -2.11
C PHE A 88 23.44 2.80 -1.60
N SER A 89 24.48 3.40 -2.19
CA SER A 89 25.87 3.21 -1.78
C SER A 89 26.10 3.68 -0.34
N ALA A 90 25.59 4.86 0.03
CA ALA A 90 25.70 5.41 1.38
C ALA A 90 24.94 4.56 2.43
N LEU A 91 23.85 3.92 2.03
CA LEU A 91 23.09 2.98 2.87
C LEU A 91 23.72 1.57 2.91
N GLY A 92 24.74 1.29 2.09
CA GLY A 92 25.31 -0.04 1.93
C GLY A 92 24.31 -1.05 1.34
N LYS A 93 23.42 -0.59 0.47
CA LYS A 93 22.35 -1.37 -0.17
C LYS A 93 22.54 -1.46 -1.68
N ARG A 94 21.94 -2.48 -2.29
CA ARG A 94 21.89 -2.60 -3.75
C ARG A 94 20.57 -2.03 -4.25
N LYS A 95 20.63 -1.20 -5.29
CA LYS A 95 19.45 -0.64 -5.94
C LYS A 95 18.46 -1.71 -6.43
N SER A 96 18.97 -2.86 -6.88
CA SER A 96 18.15 -3.98 -7.35
C SER A 96 17.23 -4.61 -6.31
N ASP A 97 17.53 -4.43 -5.02
CA ASP A 97 16.85 -5.11 -3.93
C ASP A 97 15.67 -4.27 -3.39
N TYR A 98 15.51 -3.06 -3.92
CA TYR A 98 14.55 -2.06 -3.46
C TYR A 98 13.77 -1.44 -4.61
N THR A 99 12.51 -1.12 -4.35
CA THR A 99 11.69 -0.28 -5.21
C THR A 99 11.59 1.11 -4.60
N THR A 100 11.80 2.12 -5.43
CA THR A 100 11.72 3.53 -5.02
C THR A 100 10.34 4.08 -5.33
N ILE A 101 9.69 4.68 -4.33
CA ILE A 101 8.37 5.30 -4.47
C ILE A 101 8.41 6.74 -4.00
N LEU A 102 7.80 7.64 -4.74
CA LEU A 102 7.56 9.01 -4.33
C LEU A 102 6.11 9.15 -3.90
N CYS A 103 5.88 9.63 -2.68
CA CYS A 103 4.54 9.76 -2.11
C CYS A 103 4.30 11.18 -1.59
N LYS A 104 3.03 11.57 -1.64
CA LYS A 104 2.48 12.80 -1.07
C LYS A 104 1.24 12.49 -0.24
N ASP A 105 0.96 13.30 0.78
CA ASP A 105 -0.33 13.32 1.50
C ASP A 105 -0.83 11.93 1.94
N THR A 106 0.04 11.12 2.53
CA THR A 106 -0.31 9.72 2.88
C THR A 106 -0.97 9.57 4.23
N ASN A 107 -0.89 10.58 5.09
CA ASN A 107 -1.40 10.51 6.46
C ASN A 107 -2.92 10.33 6.51
N VAL A 108 -3.40 9.33 7.25
CA VAL A 108 -4.82 9.23 7.59
C VAL A 108 -5.22 10.34 8.56
N ASP A 109 -6.46 10.83 8.46
CA ASP A 109 -6.96 11.96 9.25
C ASP A 109 -6.77 11.76 10.76
N ASN A 110 -7.02 10.54 11.24
CA ASN A 110 -6.99 10.14 12.65
C ASN A 110 -5.62 9.64 13.16
N SER A 111 -4.54 9.85 12.41
CA SER A 111 -3.18 9.51 12.85
C SER A 111 -2.75 10.40 14.02
N GLU A 112 -2.20 9.81 15.09
CA GLU A 112 -1.72 10.55 16.28
C GLU A 112 -0.54 11.45 15.93
N VAL A 113 0.39 10.91 15.13
CA VAL A 113 1.55 11.61 14.61
C VAL A 113 1.42 11.71 13.08
N LYS A 114 1.75 12.88 12.52
CA LYS A 114 1.75 13.09 11.08
C LYS A 114 3.17 12.93 10.55
N MET A 115 3.35 12.02 9.61
CA MET A 115 4.57 11.96 8.81
C MET A 115 4.64 13.20 7.90
N LYS A 116 5.84 13.67 7.54
CA LYS A 116 5.95 14.78 6.58
C LYS A 116 5.22 14.42 5.28
N ASP A 117 4.49 15.38 4.72
CA ASP A 117 3.54 15.13 3.63
C ASP A 117 4.19 14.52 2.39
N ASN A 118 5.41 14.96 2.04
CA ASN A 118 6.15 14.47 0.89
C ASN A 118 7.36 13.65 1.33
N TRP A 119 7.50 12.46 0.76
CA TRP A 119 8.60 11.56 1.10
C TRP A 119 8.91 10.61 -0.05
N THR A 120 10.16 10.14 -0.10
CA THR A 120 10.58 9.07 -1.00
C THR A 120 10.92 7.83 -0.19
N GLY A 121 10.26 6.71 -0.49
CA GLY A 121 10.47 5.45 0.21
C GLY A 121 11.29 4.48 -0.61
N LEU A 122 12.25 3.82 0.03
CA LEU A 122 12.93 2.64 -0.50
C LEU A 122 12.35 1.41 0.21
N PHE A 123 11.54 0.64 -0.53
CA PHE A 123 10.89 -0.56 -0.01
C PHE A 123 11.63 -1.81 -0.49
N PRO A 124 12.02 -2.73 0.41
CA PRO A 124 12.50 -4.04 0.02
C PRO A 124 11.50 -4.73 -0.90
N ASN A 125 12.00 -5.34 -1.97
CA ASN A 125 11.14 -5.98 -2.98
C ASN A 125 10.30 -7.13 -2.39
N ASP A 126 10.76 -7.74 -1.31
CA ASP A 126 10.07 -8.85 -0.64
C ASP A 126 8.76 -8.41 0.07
N LEU A 127 8.65 -7.12 0.45
CA LEU A 127 7.40 -6.56 1.01
C LEU A 127 6.35 -6.27 -0.05
N LEU A 128 6.77 -6.21 -1.31
CA LEU A 128 5.91 -5.85 -2.44
C LEU A 128 5.20 -7.08 -2.97
N LEU A 129 4.13 -6.85 -3.73
CA LEU A 129 3.40 -7.93 -4.40
C LEU A 129 4.34 -8.75 -5.31
N VAL A 130 4.60 -10.01 -4.91
CA VAL A 130 5.55 -11.00 -5.52
C VAL A 130 5.38 -11.20 -7.03
N ASN A 131 4.24 -10.81 -7.60
CA ASN A 131 3.91 -10.99 -9.02
C ASN A 131 3.66 -9.69 -9.80
N SER A 132 3.99 -8.53 -9.24
CA SER A 132 3.58 -7.25 -9.83
C SER A 132 4.46 -6.86 -11.01
N LYS A 133 4.11 -7.41 -12.19
CA LYS A 133 4.38 -6.76 -13.50
C LYS A 133 3.88 -5.30 -13.55
N ASP A 134 3.09 -4.92 -12.55
CA ASP A 134 2.44 -3.64 -12.40
C ASP A 134 3.31 -2.62 -11.64
N LEU A 135 4.39 -2.99 -10.93
CA LEU A 135 5.28 -2.04 -10.25
C LEU A 135 6.46 -1.62 -11.14
N ILE A 136 6.15 -1.12 -12.33
CA ILE A 136 7.12 -0.46 -13.22
C ILE A 136 7.20 1.04 -12.90
N VAL A 137 8.31 1.66 -13.30
CA VAL A 137 8.47 3.12 -13.19
C VAL A 137 7.30 3.84 -13.87
N GLY A 138 6.72 4.81 -13.17
CA GLY A 138 5.54 5.56 -13.60
C GLY A 138 4.21 4.98 -13.12
N THR A 139 4.19 3.79 -12.52
CA THR A 139 2.98 3.24 -11.91
C THR A 139 2.55 4.10 -10.74
N LYS A 140 1.27 4.46 -10.73
CA LYS A 140 0.64 5.25 -9.68
C LYS A 140 -0.33 4.41 -8.85
N PHE A 141 -0.40 4.71 -7.56
CA PHE A 141 -1.29 4.05 -6.61
C PHE A 141 -1.51 4.91 -5.36
N ASN A 142 -2.39 4.44 -4.49
CA ASN A 142 -2.66 5.09 -3.21
C ASN A 142 -2.00 4.33 -2.06
N VAL A 143 -1.30 5.07 -1.20
CA VAL A 143 -0.80 4.61 0.09
C VAL A 143 -1.41 5.44 1.20
N LYS A 144 -1.79 4.78 2.27
CA LYS A 144 -2.16 5.42 3.53
C LYS A 144 -1.18 5.03 4.62
N THR A 145 -0.80 6.01 5.42
CA THR A 145 0.07 5.86 6.59
C THR A 145 -0.68 6.24 7.85
N SER A 146 -0.61 5.38 8.87
CA SER A 146 -1.10 5.66 10.22
C SER A 146 0.08 5.51 11.17
N THR A 147 0.39 6.55 11.93
CA THR A 147 1.51 6.57 12.87
C THR A 147 1.01 6.82 14.29
N VAL A 148 1.45 5.97 15.20
CA VAL A 148 1.18 6.06 16.64
C VAL A 148 2.50 6.23 17.38
N LYS A 149 2.44 6.88 18.55
CA LYS A 149 3.60 6.98 19.44
C LYS A 149 3.66 5.72 20.31
N ILE A 150 4.85 5.14 20.45
CA ILE A 150 5.09 4.02 21.37
C ILE A 150 5.49 4.63 22.71
N GLU A 151 4.68 4.40 23.76
CA GLU A 151 4.90 4.99 25.09
C GLU A 151 5.95 4.25 25.94
N GLU A 152 6.58 3.20 25.40
CA GLU A 152 7.52 2.34 26.13
C GLU A 152 8.99 2.69 25.80
N GLY A 153 9.60 3.62 26.54
CA GLY A 153 11.05 3.90 26.47
C GLY A 153 11.46 5.19 27.17
N GLU A 154 12.57 5.16 27.93
CA GLU A 154 12.98 6.28 28.79
C GLU A 154 13.75 7.41 28.09
N GLU A 155 14.23 7.28 26.84
CA GLU A 155 15.15 8.30 26.29
C GLU A 155 14.99 8.75 24.82
N ASP A 156 14.05 8.24 24.02
CA ASP A 156 13.76 8.80 22.69
C ASP A 156 12.31 8.55 22.28
N ASP A 157 11.70 9.47 21.52
CA ASP A 157 10.37 9.24 20.94
C ASP A 157 10.47 8.08 19.93
N GLU A 158 9.77 6.99 20.22
CA GLU A 158 9.60 5.86 19.30
C GLU A 158 8.18 5.88 18.70
N TYR A 159 8.09 5.51 17.43
CA TYR A 159 6.89 5.54 16.63
C TYR A 159 6.70 4.22 15.90
N GLU A 160 5.45 3.83 15.69
CA GLU A 160 5.07 2.75 14.80
C GLU A 160 4.24 3.32 13.66
N THR A 161 4.64 3.04 12.42
CA THR A 161 3.87 3.42 11.22
C THR A 161 3.37 2.18 10.50
N THR A 162 2.05 2.13 10.27
CA THR A 162 1.41 1.14 9.40
C THR A 162 1.18 1.73 8.02
N PHE A 163 1.70 1.04 7.00
CA PHE A 163 1.52 1.32 5.57
C PHE A 163 0.43 0.42 4.99
N THR A 164 -0.50 1.00 4.23
CA THR A 164 -1.55 0.25 3.54
C THR A 164 -1.74 0.73 2.10
N GLY A 165 -1.90 -0.19 1.15
CA GLY A 165 -2.12 0.13 -0.26
C GLY A 165 -2.38 -1.12 -1.11
N SER A 166 -3.56 -1.20 -1.74
CA SER A 166 -4.06 -2.43 -2.38
C SER A 166 -3.36 -2.85 -3.68
N LYS A 167 -2.51 -1.97 -4.25
CA LYS A 167 -1.76 -2.22 -5.49
C LYS A 167 -0.25 -2.31 -5.28
N PHE A 168 0.22 -2.20 -4.03
CA PHE A 168 1.63 -2.00 -3.73
C PHE A 168 2.16 -3.04 -2.74
N LEU A 169 1.47 -3.20 -1.60
CA LEU A 169 1.87 -4.15 -0.56
C LEU A 169 1.02 -5.43 -0.64
N GLN A 170 1.64 -6.56 -0.30
CA GLN A 170 0.91 -7.84 -0.15
C GLN A 170 -0.15 -7.76 0.95
N THR A 171 0.23 -7.13 2.06
CA THR A 171 -0.58 -6.96 3.27
C THR A 171 -0.30 -5.59 3.87
N ALA A 172 -1.09 -5.17 4.85
CA ALA A 172 -0.71 -4.02 5.67
C ALA A 172 0.64 -4.32 6.33
N THR A 173 1.58 -3.38 6.25
CA THR A 173 2.92 -3.55 6.81
C THR A 173 3.13 -2.52 7.90
N SER A 174 3.46 -2.95 9.12
CA SER A 174 3.87 -2.06 10.20
C SER A 174 5.37 -2.07 10.36
N GLY A 175 5.93 -0.95 10.77
CA GLY A 175 7.31 -0.92 11.21
C GLY A 175 7.59 0.18 12.23
N LYS A 176 8.58 -0.08 13.06
CA LYS A 176 8.99 0.80 14.16
C LYS A 176 10.15 1.67 13.73
N TRP A 177 10.14 2.92 14.16
CA TRP A 177 11.21 3.88 13.93
C TRP A 177 11.28 4.89 15.07
N GLY A 178 12.43 5.53 15.24
CA GLY A 178 12.70 6.44 16.33
C GLY A 178 14.16 6.87 16.32
N GLY A 179 14.52 7.75 17.25
CA GLY A 179 15.85 8.34 17.34
C GLY A 179 16.13 9.38 16.24
N SER A 180 17.37 9.86 16.19
CA SER A 180 17.78 10.93 15.26
C SER A 180 17.89 10.42 13.81
N PRO A 181 17.24 11.08 12.83
CA PRO A 181 17.42 10.78 11.42
C PRO A 181 18.88 10.87 10.98
N ARG A 182 19.25 10.10 9.96
CA ARG A 182 20.57 10.20 9.32
C ARG A 182 20.52 11.18 8.17
N GLU A 183 21.46 12.10 8.10
CA GLU A 183 21.58 13.00 6.95
C GLU A 183 22.50 12.39 5.89
N ILE A 184 21.98 12.19 4.68
CA ILE A 184 22.74 11.73 3.51
C ILE A 184 22.36 12.62 2.33
N LEU A 185 23.34 13.33 1.76
CA LEU A 185 23.16 14.13 0.54
C LEU A 185 21.98 15.11 0.63
N GLU A 186 21.92 15.89 1.72
CA GLU A 186 20.85 16.88 1.99
C GLU A 186 19.45 16.26 2.15
N LYS A 187 19.38 14.94 2.40
CA LYS A 187 18.15 14.24 2.74
C LYS A 187 18.24 13.68 4.15
N SER A 188 17.19 13.91 4.91
CA SER A 188 16.97 13.29 6.20
C SER A 188 16.37 11.90 5.98
N ILE A 189 17.03 10.87 6.50
CA ILE A 189 16.67 9.47 6.31
C ILE A 189 16.24 8.85 7.64
N THR A 190 15.02 8.32 7.64
CA THR A 190 14.44 7.53 8.73
C THR A 190 14.45 6.06 8.34
N GLU A 191 15.01 5.20 9.21
CA GLU A 191 14.94 3.74 9.06
C GLU A 191 13.70 3.19 9.76
N VAL A 192 12.80 2.59 9.01
CA VAL A 192 11.62 1.89 9.52
C VAL A 192 11.90 0.39 9.53
N LYS A 193 11.96 -0.20 10.71
CA LYS A 193 12.21 -1.63 10.91
C LYS A 193 10.89 -2.38 10.84
N VAL A 194 10.78 -3.25 9.86
CA VAL A 194 9.63 -4.16 9.69
C VAL A 194 10.05 -5.51 10.24
N GLU A 195 9.37 -5.95 11.29
CA GLU A 195 9.47 -7.31 11.80
C GLU A 195 8.49 -8.18 11.01
N ASP A 196 9.00 -9.28 10.47
CA ASP A 196 8.22 -10.33 9.83
C ASP A 196 8.38 -11.62 10.65
N ASP A 197 7.44 -12.56 10.50
CA ASP A 197 7.40 -13.83 11.24
C ASP A 197 8.62 -14.73 10.95
N SER A 198 9.50 -14.33 10.03
CA SER A 198 10.65 -15.06 9.51
C SER A 198 11.98 -14.81 10.23
N ASP A 199 11.99 -14.13 11.39
CA ASP A 199 13.19 -13.66 12.11
C ASP A 199 14.11 -12.73 11.28
N THR A 200 13.70 -12.34 10.06
CA THR A 200 14.44 -11.42 9.21
C THR A 200 13.88 -10.01 9.37
N THR A 201 14.67 -9.11 9.96
CA THR A 201 14.29 -7.69 10.04
C THR A 201 14.52 -7.03 8.69
N GLN A 202 13.42 -6.67 8.02
CA GLN A 202 13.48 -5.87 6.81
C GLN A 202 13.50 -4.38 7.17
N LYS A 203 14.09 -3.55 6.32
CA LYS A 203 14.19 -2.10 6.55
C LYS A 203 13.63 -1.34 5.37
N ILE A 204 12.64 -0.51 5.63
CA ILE A 204 12.18 0.54 4.72
C ILE A 204 12.96 1.81 5.06
N TYR A 205 13.43 2.53 4.05
CA TYR A 205 14.08 3.82 4.23
C TYR A 205 13.16 4.92 3.74
N LEU A 206 12.84 5.88 4.61
CA LEU A 206 12.06 7.06 4.23
C LEU A 206 12.99 8.26 4.15
N LEU A 207 13.00 8.89 2.98
CA LEU A 207 13.81 10.05 2.68
C LEU A 207 12.93 11.28 2.61
N PHE A 208 13.30 12.29 3.38
CA PHE A 208 12.67 13.59 3.41
C PHE A 208 13.68 14.63 2.94
N ASN A 209 13.21 15.65 2.21
CA ASN A 209 14.05 16.80 1.97
C ASN A 209 14.23 17.56 3.29
N SER A 210 15.48 17.92 3.59
CA SER A 210 15.87 18.67 4.79
C SER A 210 15.50 20.14 4.67
#